data_AF-A0A7R8ZW12-F1
#
_entry.id   AF-A0A7R8ZW12-F1
#
_cell.length_a   1.000
_cell.length_b   1.000
_cell.length_c   1.000
_cell.angle_alpha   90.00
_cell.angle_beta   90.00
_cell.angle_gamma   90.00
#
_symmetry.space_group_name_H-M   'P 1'
#
loop_
_entity.id
_entity.type
_entity.pdbx_description
1 polymer ?
#
loop_
_entity_poly.entity_id
_entity_poly.type
_entity_poly.pdbx_seq_one_letter_code
_entity_poly.pdbx_strand_id
1 'polypeptide(L)'
;EVIGKGSFGQVIRALDRKDGQQVAIKIIRNKKRFHHQALVEVKILDHLRKKDKDGLHHIIQMLEYFYFRNHLCITFELMGFAHQRVYTYIQSRFYRSPEVILGLPYGTPIDMWSLGCILAELYTGFPLFPGENEVEQLACIMEVIGLPPTNVVMSAPRRRLFFGEDRTDDLQQRSENLKPDNQSP
;
A
#
# COMPACT_ATOMS: atom_id res chain seq x y z
N GLU A 1 -12.04 -3.48 -21.69
CA GLU A 1 -12.64 -3.92 -20.39
C GLU A 1 -12.09 -3.07 -19.26
N VAL A 2 -12.88 -2.74 -18.22
CA VAL A 2 -12.35 -2.00 -17.05
C VAL A 2 -11.66 -2.98 -16.08
N ILE A 3 -10.35 -2.83 -15.89
CA ILE A 3 -9.51 -3.69 -15.03
C ILE A 3 -9.12 -3.02 -13.70
N GLY A 4 -9.29 -1.71 -13.56
CA GLY A 4 -8.99 -0.96 -12.34
C GLY A 4 -9.81 0.33 -12.26
N LYS A 5 -10.10 0.81 -11.06
CA LYS A 5 -11.16 1.80 -10.78
C LYS A 5 -10.71 2.77 -9.66
N GLY A 6 -11.55 3.72 -9.26
CA GLY A 6 -11.35 4.46 -8.00
C GLY A 6 -10.90 5.91 -8.14
N SER A 7 -10.02 6.36 -7.23
CA SER A 7 -9.86 7.80 -6.94
C SER A 7 -9.20 8.58 -8.08
N PHE A 8 -8.17 8.03 -8.71
CA PHE A 8 -7.38 8.70 -9.76
C PHE A 8 -8.02 8.63 -11.15
N GLY A 9 -8.99 7.72 -11.34
CA GLY A 9 -9.61 7.45 -12.63
C GLY A 9 -9.92 5.97 -12.78
N GLN A 10 -9.75 5.45 -13.99
CA GLN A 10 -9.97 4.04 -14.30
C GLN A 10 -8.87 3.51 -15.19
N VAL A 11 -8.57 2.23 -15.04
CA VAL A 11 -7.65 1.49 -15.90
C VAL A 11 -8.49 0.55 -16.74
N ILE A 12 -8.32 0.61 -18.05
CA ILE A 12 -8.96 -0.31 -18.98
C ILE A 12 -7.92 -1.18 -19.68
N ARG A 13 -8.27 -2.44 -19.89
CA ARG A 13 -7.61 -3.31 -20.86
C ARG A 13 -8.12 -2.97 -22.25
N ALA A 14 -7.20 -2.67 -23.16
CA ALA A 14 -7.48 -2.37 -24.56
C ALA A 14 -6.55 -3.18 -25.48
N LEU A 15 -6.98 -3.38 -26.72
CA LEU A 15 -6.15 -3.94 -27.79
C LEU A 15 -5.62 -2.76 -28.61
N ASP A 16 -4.31 -2.57 -28.62
CA ASP A 16 -3.67 -1.71 -29.60
C ASP A 16 -3.79 -2.40 -30.98
N ARG A 17 -4.43 -1.73 -31.93
CA ARG A 17 -4.67 -2.26 -33.27
C ARG A 17 -3.46 -2.10 -34.19
N LYS A 18 -2.48 -1.28 -33.81
CA LYS A 18 -1.29 -1.02 -34.61
C LYS A 18 -0.33 -2.20 -34.59
N ASP A 19 -0.14 -2.80 -33.42
CA ASP A 19 0.79 -3.90 -33.18
C ASP A 19 0.10 -5.18 -32.67
N GLY A 20 -1.21 -5.13 -32.40
CA GLY A 20 -1.99 -6.26 -31.91
C GLY A 20 -1.76 -6.56 -30.42
N GLN A 21 -1.10 -5.68 -29.66
CA GLN A 21 -0.78 -5.93 -28.27
C GLN A 21 -1.90 -5.53 -27.31
N GLN A 22 -2.06 -6.28 -26.22
CA GLN A 22 -2.92 -5.86 -25.13
C GLN A 22 -2.18 -4.89 -24.21
N VAL A 23 -2.86 -3.80 -23.85
CA VAL A 23 -2.32 -2.72 -23.04
C VAL A 23 -3.25 -2.36 -21.90
N ALA A 24 -2.68 -1.80 -20.83
CA ALA A 24 -3.44 -1.13 -19.77
C ALA A 24 -3.45 0.38 -20.06
N ILE A 25 -4.64 0.97 -20.19
CA ILE A 25 -4.82 2.40 -20.39
C ILE A 25 -5.39 3.01 -19.11
N LYS A 26 -4.58 3.79 -18.40
CA LYS A 26 -4.98 4.60 -17.25
C LYS A 26 -5.57 5.92 -17.74
N ILE A 27 -6.88 6.07 -17.59
CA ILE A 27 -7.63 7.26 -17.99
C ILE A 27 -7.77 8.18 -16.77
N ILE A 28 -7.11 9.34 -16.81
CA ILE A 28 -7.06 10.29 -15.70
C ILE A 28 -8.35 11.12 -15.66
N ARG A 29 -8.88 11.33 -14.45
CA ARG A 29 -10.08 12.16 -14.25
C ARG A 29 -9.81 13.62 -14.67
N ASN A 30 -10.71 14.23 -15.45
CA ASN A 30 -10.58 15.60 -15.95
C ASN A 30 -10.81 16.66 -14.84
N LYS A 31 -9.83 16.82 -13.95
CA LYS A 31 -9.74 17.87 -12.93
C LYS A 31 -8.29 18.33 -12.81
N LYS A 32 -8.05 19.64 -12.66
CA LYS A 32 -6.71 20.24 -12.61
C LYS A 32 -5.74 19.54 -11.63
N ARG A 33 -6.21 19.15 -10.44
CA ARG A 33 -5.39 18.44 -9.42
C ARG A 33 -4.87 17.09 -9.90
N PHE A 34 -5.74 16.24 -10.45
CA PHE A 34 -5.36 14.89 -10.92
C PHE A 34 -4.52 14.96 -12.20
N HIS A 35 -4.80 15.94 -13.07
CA HIS A 35 -3.99 16.20 -14.26
C HIS A 35 -2.54 16.59 -13.89
N HIS A 36 -2.37 17.50 -12.92
CA HIS A 36 -1.04 17.90 -12.47
C HIS A 36 -0.26 16.72 -11.83
N GLN A 37 -0.92 15.89 -11.01
CA GLN A 37 -0.30 14.69 -10.43
C GLN A 37 0.11 13.65 -11.49
N ALA A 38 -0.74 13.41 -12.50
CA ALA A 38 -0.43 12.49 -13.58
C ALA A 38 0.77 12.96 -14.44
N LEU A 39 0.96 14.27 -14.63
CA LEU A 39 2.16 14.78 -15.30
C LEU A 39 3.45 14.54 -14.52
N VAL A 40 3.37 14.51 -13.18
CA VAL A 40 4.52 14.12 -12.34
C VAL A 40 4.84 12.63 -12.52
N GLU A 41 3.81 11.78 -12.51
CA GLU A 41 3.93 10.33 -12.77
C GLU A 41 4.61 10.05 -14.13
N VAL A 42 4.16 10.72 -15.21
CA VAL A 42 4.77 10.61 -16.55
C VAL A 42 6.26 10.98 -16.53
N LYS A 43 6.62 12.11 -15.89
CA LYS A 43 8.02 12.55 -15.80
C LYS A 43 8.91 11.56 -15.06
N ILE A 44 8.39 10.96 -13.98
CA ILE A 44 9.12 9.94 -13.21
C ILE A 44 9.34 8.69 -14.05
N LEU A 45 8.27 8.17 -14.68
CA LEU A 45 8.35 6.94 -15.48
C LEU A 45 9.23 7.12 -16.72
N ASP A 46 9.21 8.29 -17.37
CA ASP A 46 10.11 8.59 -18.49
C ASP A 46 11.59 8.64 -18.05
N HIS A 47 11.85 9.20 -16.87
CA HIS A 47 13.21 9.20 -16.30
C HIS A 47 13.68 7.79 -15.92
N LEU A 48 12.80 6.97 -15.36
CA LEU A 48 13.11 5.58 -14.99
C LEU A 48 13.34 4.72 -16.25
N ARG A 49 12.49 4.81 -17.29
CA ARG A 49 12.64 4.04 -18.54
C ARG A 49 13.76 4.55 -19.47
N LYS A 50 14.46 5.64 -19.10
CA LYS A 50 15.78 6.03 -19.66
C LYS A 50 16.96 5.38 -18.94
N LYS A 51 16.79 5.09 -17.64
CA LYS A 51 17.80 4.44 -16.79
C LYS A 51 17.70 2.92 -16.80
N ASP A 52 16.54 2.37 -17.12
CA ASP A 52 16.29 0.94 -17.21
C ASP A 52 16.32 0.45 -18.68
N LYS A 53 17.44 0.70 -19.38
CA LYS A 53 17.56 0.35 -20.81
C LYS A 53 17.45 -1.14 -21.09
N ASP A 54 17.85 -1.96 -20.13
CA ASP A 54 17.86 -3.42 -20.24
C ASP A 54 16.57 -4.06 -19.70
N GLY A 55 15.64 -3.27 -19.15
CA GLY A 55 14.39 -3.76 -18.53
C GLY A 55 14.59 -4.57 -17.25
N LEU A 56 15.75 -4.45 -16.62
CA LEU A 56 16.20 -5.26 -15.49
C LEU A 56 15.83 -4.67 -14.11
N HIS A 57 15.46 -3.38 -14.03
CA HIS A 57 14.85 -2.85 -12.80
C HIS A 57 13.43 -3.42 -12.58
N HIS A 58 12.83 -4.03 -13.62
CA HIS A 58 11.49 -4.62 -13.62
C HIS A 58 10.38 -3.65 -13.13
N ILE A 59 10.58 -2.36 -13.39
CA ILE A 59 9.62 -1.27 -13.15
C ILE A 59 8.54 -1.33 -14.24
N ILE A 60 7.29 -1.05 -13.87
CA ILE A 60 6.19 -0.99 -14.85
C ILE A 60 6.50 -0.03 -16.00
N GLN A 61 6.40 -0.53 -17.22
CA GLN A 61 6.75 0.20 -18.43
C GLN A 61 5.56 1.00 -18.95
N MET A 62 5.65 2.34 -18.83
CA MET A 62 4.82 3.27 -19.61
C MET A 62 5.24 3.19 -21.09
N LEU A 63 4.27 2.99 -21.99
CA LEU A 63 4.48 2.90 -23.43
C LEU A 63 4.39 4.29 -24.08
N GLU A 64 3.28 4.98 -23.86
CA GLU A 64 3.01 6.34 -24.35
C GLU A 64 1.99 7.08 -23.48
N TYR A 65 1.79 8.38 -23.74
CA TYR A 65 0.69 9.16 -23.16
C TYR A 65 0.08 10.08 -24.22
N PHE A 66 -1.24 10.26 -24.19
CA PHE A 66 -1.98 11.07 -25.16
C PHE A 66 -3.19 11.77 -24.54
N TYR A 67 -3.75 12.73 -25.28
CA TYR A 67 -4.96 13.46 -24.88
C TYR A 67 -6.15 13.04 -25.73
N PHE A 68 -7.21 12.56 -25.10
CA PHE A 68 -8.44 12.13 -25.77
C PHE A 68 -9.67 12.74 -25.07
N ARG A 69 -10.48 13.52 -25.81
CA ARG A 69 -11.70 14.17 -25.29
C ARG A 69 -11.47 14.92 -23.97
N ASN A 70 -10.39 15.70 -23.91
CA ASN A 70 -9.96 16.46 -22.73
C ASN A 70 -9.53 15.60 -21.51
N HIS A 71 -9.26 14.30 -21.67
CA HIS A 71 -8.63 13.45 -20.65
C HIS A 71 -7.18 13.13 -21.03
N LEU A 72 -6.28 13.13 -20.03
CA LEU A 72 -4.95 12.56 -20.17
C LEU A 72 -5.05 11.03 -20.02
N CYS A 73 -4.50 10.31 -20.98
CA CYS A 73 -4.42 8.85 -20.98
C CYS A 73 -2.95 8.44 -20.95
N ILE A 74 -2.60 7.47 -20.11
CA ILE A 74 -1.27 6.88 -20.03
C ILE A 74 -1.41 5.40 -20.35
N THR A 75 -0.68 4.91 -21.34
CA THR A 75 -0.64 3.50 -21.69
C THR A 75 0.56 2.84 -21.05
N PHE A 76 0.36 1.64 -20.55
CA PHE A 76 1.39 0.80 -19.97
C PHE A 76 1.39 -0.54 -20.70
N GLU A 77 2.46 -1.30 -20.51
CA GLU A 77 2.34 -2.76 -20.54
C GLU A 77 1.06 -3.20 -19.80
N LEU A 78 0.42 -4.26 -20.27
CA LEU A 78 -0.64 -4.86 -19.49
C LEU A 78 -0.02 -5.68 -18.34
N MET A 79 0.17 -5.00 -17.21
CA MET A 79 0.37 -5.61 -15.89
C MET A 79 -0.94 -6.12 -15.29
N GLY A 80 -0.84 -7.06 -14.35
CA GLY A 80 -1.98 -7.73 -13.72
C GLY A 80 -2.82 -6.85 -12.79
N PHE A 81 -3.74 -6.04 -13.35
CA PHE A 81 -4.78 -5.28 -12.64
C PHE A 81 -4.26 -4.26 -11.59
N ALA A 82 -2.95 -3.98 -11.60
CA ALA A 82 -2.27 -3.17 -10.59
C ALA A 82 -2.58 -1.66 -10.72
N HIS A 83 -2.79 -0.92 -9.63
CA HIS A 83 -3.17 -1.33 -8.27
C HIS A 83 -4.06 -0.24 -7.65
N GLN A 84 -5.02 -0.66 -6.82
CA GLN A 84 -6.00 0.23 -6.19
C GLN A 84 -5.83 0.31 -4.67
N ARG A 85 -5.93 1.53 -4.14
CA ARG A 85 -6.09 1.84 -2.72
C ARG A 85 -7.46 2.55 -2.48
N VAL A 86 -8.56 1.93 -2.97
CA VAL A 86 -9.98 2.13 -2.50
C VAL A 86 -10.30 1.18 -1.34
N TYR A 87 -9.37 0.29 -1.01
CA TYR A 87 -9.61 -0.84 -0.15
C TYR A 87 -9.01 -0.59 1.24
N THR A 88 -9.76 -0.92 2.28
CA THR A 88 -9.26 -1.07 3.65
C THR A 88 -8.43 -2.35 3.80
N TYR A 89 -8.57 -3.27 2.84
CA TYR A 89 -7.79 -4.49 2.72
C TYR A 89 -6.82 -4.37 1.52
N ILE A 90 -5.64 -3.83 1.76
CA ILE A 90 -4.55 -3.66 0.77
C ILE A 90 -3.29 -4.41 1.20
N GLN A 91 -2.31 -4.54 0.30
CA GLN A 91 -1.08 -5.34 0.49
C GLN A 91 -1.37 -6.85 0.63
N SER A 92 -0.41 -7.72 0.30
CA SER A 92 -0.51 -9.16 0.61
C SER A 92 -0.27 -9.39 2.10
N ARG A 93 -0.94 -10.37 2.70
CA ARG A 93 -1.02 -10.52 4.16
C ARG A 93 0.36 -10.55 4.85
N PHE A 94 1.29 -11.37 4.37
CA PHE A 94 2.62 -11.52 4.97
C PHE A 94 3.47 -10.22 4.92
N TYR A 95 3.17 -9.33 3.97
CA TYR A 95 3.86 -8.06 3.77
C TYR A 95 3.01 -6.86 4.18
N ARG A 96 1.86 -7.10 4.82
CA ARG A 96 0.89 -6.06 5.15
C ARG A 96 1.33 -5.35 6.42
N SER A 97 1.29 -4.04 6.36
CA SER A 97 1.63 -3.17 7.48
C SER A 97 0.60 -3.24 8.61
N PRO A 98 1.02 -3.05 9.87
CA PRO A 98 0.11 -3.10 11.02
C PRO A 98 -0.95 -1.99 10.96
N GLU A 99 -0.63 -0.79 10.45
CA GLU A 99 -1.60 0.29 10.26
C GLU A 99 -2.73 -0.09 9.29
N VAL A 100 -2.43 -0.87 8.25
CA VAL A 100 -3.46 -1.39 7.34
C VAL A 100 -4.32 -2.45 8.02
N ILE A 101 -3.73 -3.37 8.80
CA ILE A 101 -4.48 -4.40 9.55
C ILE A 101 -5.44 -3.76 10.56
N LEU A 102 -4.95 -2.75 11.30
CA LEU A 102 -5.68 -2.02 12.32
C LEU A 102 -6.73 -1.03 11.75
N GLY A 103 -6.68 -0.76 10.45
CA GLY A 103 -7.58 0.19 9.78
C GLY A 103 -7.22 1.66 10.07
N LEU A 104 -5.98 1.93 10.45
CA LEU A 104 -5.46 3.27 10.65
C LEU A 104 -5.19 3.97 9.30
N PRO A 105 -5.08 5.32 9.30
CA PRO A 105 -4.57 6.03 8.12
C PRO A 105 -3.19 5.52 7.74
N TYR A 106 -3.03 5.17 6.47
CA TYR A 106 -1.80 4.63 5.93
C TYR A 106 -1.25 5.50 4.79
N GLY A 107 0.05 5.40 4.51
CA GLY A 107 0.74 6.16 3.48
C GLY A 107 1.81 5.34 2.77
N THR A 108 2.78 6.01 2.15
CA THR A 108 3.96 5.34 1.54
C THR A 108 4.79 4.49 2.50
N PRO A 109 4.84 4.71 3.85
CA PRO A 109 5.58 3.83 4.75
C PRO A 109 5.17 2.36 4.70
N ILE A 110 3.94 2.05 4.27
CA ILE A 110 3.50 0.66 4.14
C ILE A 110 4.32 -0.13 3.12
N ASP A 111 4.86 0.53 2.11
CA ASP A 111 5.69 -0.10 1.09
C ASP A 111 7.09 -0.41 1.64
N MET A 112 7.60 0.42 2.57
CA MET A 112 8.85 0.15 3.30
C MET A 112 8.69 -0.99 4.29
N TRP A 113 7.53 -1.11 4.92
CA TRP A 113 7.18 -2.29 5.71
C TRP A 113 7.24 -3.55 4.86
N SER A 114 6.56 -3.54 3.71
CA SER A 114 6.58 -4.68 2.78
C SER A 114 8.00 -5.00 2.32
N LEU A 115 8.82 -3.98 2.01
CA LEU A 115 10.22 -4.17 1.63
C LEU A 115 11.01 -4.88 2.74
N GLY A 116 10.84 -4.49 4.01
CA GLY A 116 11.50 -5.12 5.14
C GLY A 116 11.16 -6.60 5.28
N CYS A 117 9.87 -6.95 5.16
CA CYS A 117 9.43 -8.36 5.18
C CYS A 117 10.04 -9.16 4.02
N ILE A 118 10.07 -8.60 2.80
CA ILE A 118 10.64 -9.24 1.62
C ILE A 118 12.15 -9.50 1.81
N LEU A 119 12.90 -8.51 2.31
CA LEU A 119 14.33 -8.67 2.53
C LEU A 119 14.64 -9.76 3.57
N ALA A 120 13.85 -9.84 4.65
CA ALA A 120 14.00 -10.88 5.65
C ALA A 120 13.69 -12.27 5.07
N GLU A 121 12.62 -12.40 4.29
CA GLU A 121 12.27 -13.66 3.62
C GLU A 121 13.31 -14.10 2.60
N LEU A 122 13.90 -13.17 1.84
CA LEU A 122 15.02 -13.47 0.93
C LEU A 122 16.25 -14.00 1.67
N TYR A 123 16.49 -13.54 2.91
CA TYR A 123 17.62 -13.97 3.72
C TYR A 123 17.40 -15.34 4.37
N THR A 124 16.19 -15.63 4.85
CA THR A 124 15.89 -16.85 5.61
C THR A 124 15.33 -17.98 4.75
N GLY A 125 14.74 -17.66 3.59
CA GLY A 125 13.95 -18.58 2.78
C GLY A 125 12.52 -18.81 3.29
N PHE A 126 12.09 -18.13 4.36
CA PHE A 126 10.77 -18.28 4.97
C PHE A 126 10.13 -16.91 5.27
N PRO A 127 8.80 -16.74 5.11
CA PRO A 127 8.14 -15.46 5.37
C PRO A 127 8.36 -14.99 6.81
N LEU A 128 8.69 -13.70 6.98
CA LEU A 128 8.99 -13.12 8.30
C LEU A 128 7.78 -13.18 9.24
N PHE A 129 6.57 -12.99 8.71
CA PHE A 129 5.32 -13.00 9.47
C PHE A 129 4.27 -13.87 8.77
N PRO A 130 4.25 -15.19 9.02
CA PRO A 130 3.44 -16.16 8.27
C PRO A 130 2.04 -16.39 8.88
N GLY A 131 1.27 -15.33 9.16
CA GLY A 131 -0.06 -15.48 9.77
C GLY A 131 -1.11 -16.07 8.82
N GLU A 132 -1.93 -17.03 9.28
CA GLU A 132 -2.92 -17.69 8.40
C GLU A 132 -4.11 -16.75 8.10
N ASN A 133 -4.42 -15.85 9.03
CA ASN A 133 -5.46 -14.83 8.93
C ASN A 133 -4.98 -13.47 9.47
N GLU A 134 -5.81 -12.42 9.41
CA GLU A 134 -5.37 -11.08 9.83
C GLU A 134 -5.11 -10.95 11.33
N VAL A 135 -5.74 -11.78 12.16
CA VAL A 135 -5.53 -11.80 13.62
C VAL A 135 -4.17 -12.43 13.91
N GLU A 136 -3.90 -13.59 13.34
CA GLU A 136 -2.59 -14.25 13.44
C GLU A 136 -1.47 -13.42 12.82
N GLN A 137 -1.74 -12.74 11.69
CA GLN A 137 -0.76 -11.86 11.07
C GLN A 137 -0.30 -10.77 12.04
N LEU A 138 -1.24 -10.14 12.75
CA LEU A 138 -0.91 -9.14 13.75
C LEU A 138 -0.24 -9.76 14.98
N ALA A 139 -0.62 -10.98 15.38
CA ALA A 139 0.02 -11.72 16.47
C ALA A 139 1.50 -12.02 16.17
N CYS A 140 1.83 -12.53 14.97
CA CYS A 140 3.22 -12.76 14.55
C CYS A 140 4.04 -11.47 14.57
N ILE A 141 3.45 -10.35 14.13
CA ILE A 141 4.11 -9.04 14.17
C ILE A 141 4.41 -8.64 15.62
N MET A 142 3.45 -8.81 16.52
CA MET A 142 3.58 -8.45 17.94
C MET A 142 4.55 -9.36 18.71
N GLU A 143 4.69 -10.62 18.31
CA GLU A 143 5.66 -11.54 18.90
C GLU A 143 7.11 -11.08 18.66
N VAL A 144 7.38 -10.51 17.47
CA VAL A 144 8.73 -10.07 17.09
C VAL A 144 9.00 -8.62 17.49
N ILE A 145 8.03 -7.72 17.26
CA ILE A 145 8.21 -6.26 17.39
C ILE A 145 7.64 -5.72 18.71
N GLY A 146 6.79 -6.51 19.40
CA GLY A 146 6.10 -6.10 20.61
C GLY A 146 4.72 -5.48 20.36
N LEU A 147 4.03 -5.14 21.44
CA LEU A 147 2.69 -4.55 21.39
C LEU A 147 2.72 -3.14 20.78
N PRO A 148 1.75 -2.75 19.93
CA PRO A 148 1.61 -1.37 19.51
C PRO A 148 1.36 -0.47 20.73
N PRO A 149 1.88 0.77 20.74
CA PRO A 149 1.61 1.73 21.80
C PRO A 149 0.11 1.93 22.07
N THR A 150 -0.30 2.15 23.32
CA THR A 150 -1.72 2.22 23.73
C THR A 150 -2.50 3.29 22.95
N ASN A 151 -1.88 4.43 22.64
CA ASN A 151 -2.51 5.48 21.83
C ASN A 151 -2.80 5.03 20.39
N VAL A 152 -1.96 4.17 19.81
CA VAL A 152 -2.15 3.57 18.48
C VAL A 152 -3.29 2.56 18.53
N VAL A 153 -3.35 1.73 19.57
CA VAL A 153 -4.45 0.77 19.76
C VAL A 153 -5.79 1.49 19.94
N MET A 154 -5.84 2.54 20.76
CA MET A 154 -7.07 3.30 21.02
C MET A 154 -7.59 4.03 19.78
N SER A 155 -6.68 4.48 18.91
CA SER A 155 -7.04 5.14 17.65
C SER A 155 -7.42 4.16 16.53
N ALA A 156 -7.12 2.88 16.67
CA ALA A 156 -7.42 1.86 15.66
C ALA A 156 -8.93 1.56 15.59
N PRO A 157 -9.59 1.75 14.42
CA PRO A 157 -11.01 1.45 14.24
C PRO A 157 -11.33 -0.04 14.43
N ARG A 158 -10.37 -0.92 14.12
CA ARG A 158 -10.56 -2.38 14.18
C ARG A 158 -10.01 -3.02 15.45
N ARG A 159 -9.65 -2.22 16.47
CA ARG A 159 -9.00 -2.72 17.71
C ARG A 159 -9.73 -3.87 18.39
N ARG A 160 -11.06 -3.85 18.41
CA ARG A 160 -11.89 -4.88 19.07
C ARG A 160 -11.68 -6.28 18.50
N LEU A 161 -11.36 -6.38 17.21
CA LEU A 161 -11.09 -7.65 16.54
C LEU A 161 -9.79 -8.31 17.04
N PHE A 162 -8.83 -7.51 17.51
CA PHE A 162 -7.47 -7.96 17.79
C PHE A 162 -7.12 -7.99 19.29
N PHE A 163 -7.75 -7.12 20.10
CA PHE A 163 -7.38 -6.93 21.49
C PHE A 163 -8.46 -7.35 22.51
N GLY A 164 -9.67 -7.71 22.07
CA GLY A 164 -10.79 -8.04 22.98
C GLY A 164 -11.27 -6.85 23.82
N GLU A 165 -12.31 -7.03 24.64
CA GLU A 165 -12.77 -6.00 25.60
C GLU A 165 -11.92 -6.02 26.89
N ASP A 166 -11.38 -7.18 27.28
CA ASP A 166 -10.66 -7.33 28.56
C ASP A 166 -9.22 -6.79 28.54
N ARG A 167 -8.50 -6.82 27.40
CA ARG A 167 -7.09 -6.33 27.35
C ARG A 167 -6.98 -4.83 27.14
N THR A 168 -8.06 -4.15 26.76
CA THR A 168 -8.06 -2.68 26.69
C THR A 168 -7.93 -2.07 28.08
N ASP A 169 -8.51 -2.71 29.10
CA ASP A 169 -8.42 -2.27 30.49
C ASP A 169 -7.02 -2.52 31.07
N ASP A 170 -6.42 -3.69 30.80
CA ASP A 170 -5.04 -4.01 31.20
C ASP A 170 -4.00 -3.05 30.57
N LEU A 171 -4.22 -2.62 29.32
CA LEU A 171 -3.36 -1.66 28.62
C LEU A 171 -3.52 -0.23 29.14
N GLN A 172 -4.73 0.15 29.59
CA GLN A 172 -4.95 1.42 30.29
C GLN A 172 -4.22 1.43 31.63
N GLN A 173 -4.35 0.36 32.41
CA GLN A 173 -3.70 0.22 33.72
C GLN A 173 -2.17 0.25 33.64
N ARG A 174 -1.57 -0.36 32.60
CA ARG A 174 -0.12 -0.26 32.35
C ARG A 174 0.35 1.14 31.93
N SER A 175 -0.49 1.91 31.23
CA SER A 175 -0.15 3.29 30.86
C SER A 175 -0.26 4.28 32.04
N GLU A 176 -1.16 4.02 32.99
CA GLU A 176 -1.32 4.83 34.20
C GLU A 176 -0.17 4.64 35.19
N ASN A 177 0.38 3.43 35.28
CA ASN A 177 1.55 3.12 36.10
C ASN A 177 2.89 3.65 35.55
N LEU A 178 2.88 4.32 34.40
CA LEU A 178 4.06 4.93 33.76
C LEU A 178 4.10 6.47 33.88
N LYS A 179 3.18 7.09 34.63
CA LYS A 179 3.30 8.52 34.97
C LYS A 179 4.44 8.68 35.99
N PRO A 180 5.45 9.53 35.73
CA PRO A 180 6.55 9.74 36.68
C PRO A 180 6.03 10.44 37.93
N ASP A 181 6.49 9.98 39.10
CA ASP A 181 6.26 10.59 40.40
C ASP A 181 6.61 12.08 40.36
N ASN A 182 5.60 12.93 40.30
CA ASN A 182 5.76 14.36 40.53
C ASN A 182 5.80 14.60 42.04
N GLN A 183 7.02 14.46 42.56
CA GLN A 183 7.65 15.14 43.69
C GLN A 183 6.76 15.69 44.83
N SER A 184 6.92 15.06 45.99
CA SER A 184 6.87 15.69 47.32
C SER A 184 7.92 16.81 47.44
N PRO A 185 7.70 17.80 48.31
CA PRO A 185 8.00 17.60 49.74
C PRO A 185 6.77 17.46 50.63
#